data_AF-A0AAX2A922-F1
#
_entry.id   AF-A0AAX2A922-F1
#
_cell.length_a   1.000
_cell.length_b   1.000
_cell.length_c   1.000
_cell.angle_alpha   90.00
_cell.angle_beta   90.00
_cell.angle_gamma   90.00
#
_symmetry.space_group_name_H-M   'P 1'
#
loop_
_entity.id
_entity.type
_entity.pdbx_description
1 polymer ?
#
loop_
_entity_poly.entity_id
_entity_poly.type
_entity_poly.pdbx_seq_one_letter_code
_entity_poly.pdbx_strand_id
1 'polypeptide(L)'
;MMFNEKIETAHILIVNDIDEALNSLLPFYSKHNIRVIKNEEKEEFQLAQATATIKEAYISSNEKKYIFLCGKVFRKEAQNSLLKILEEPPSNIVFIIITNSKSTILPTIFSRMPHKILRKTKEKEELSLDIKKLDLKDVYEFLKTNQRIDKKESISFVESLLLKINKEKITLSQAELELFSKSIKLLNLNSRPINVLTTLLLTLINRKNKY
;
A
#
# COMPACT_ATOMS: atom_id res chain seq x y z
N MET A 1 0.58 2.05 9.93
CA MET A 1 -0.77 2.62 9.73
C MET A 1 -1.45 2.52 11.08
N MET A 2 -2.11 3.56 11.58
CA MET A 2 -2.85 3.45 12.84
C MET A 2 -4.33 3.39 12.51
N PHE A 3 -4.94 2.24 12.78
CA PHE A 3 -6.38 2.16 12.92
C PHE A 3 -6.72 2.92 14.21
N ASN A 4 -7.77 3.73 14.17
CA ASN A 4 -8.18 4.56 15.32
C ASN A 4 -9.44 4.02 16.01
N GLU A 5 -10.01 2.95 15.47
CA GLU A 5 -11.26 2.37 15.95
C GLU A 5 -11.30 0.86 15.68
N LYS A 6 -12.15 0.20 16.44
CA LYS A 6 -12.49 -1.22 16.29
C LYS A 6 -13.37 -1.41 15.06
N ILE A 7 -13.16 -2.51 14.33
CA ILE A 7 -14.06 -2.92 13.23
C ILE A 7 -15.11 -3.86 13.81
N GLU A 8 -16.37 -3.46 13.75
CA GLU A 8 -17.46 -4.22 14.37
C GLU A 8 -18.17 -5.19 13.42
N THR A 9 -17.96 -5.04 12.11
CA THR A 9 -18.67 -5.79 11.07
C THR A 9 -17.69 -6.41 10.08
N ALA A 10 -18.13 -7.44 9.36
CA ALA A 10 -17.26 -8.17 8.46
C ALA A 10 -16.72 -7.27 7.34
N HIS A 11 -15.41 -7.25 7.11
CA HIS A 11 -14.75 -6.30 6.20
C HIS A 11 -13.50 -6.89 5.54
N ILE A 12 -13.21 -6.41 4.33
CA ILE A 12 -11.94 -6.66 3.63
C ILE A 12 -11.05 -5.41 3.74
N LEU A 13 -9.83 -5.58 4.24
CA LEU A 13 -8.82 -4.55 4.39
C LEU A 13 -7.69 -4.79 3.40
N ILE A 14 -7.49 -3.83 2.49
CA ILE A 14 -6.39 -3.88 1.52
C ILE A 14 -5.27 -2.96 2.01
N VAL A 15 -4.19 -3.53 2.53
CA VAL A 15 -3.12 -2.82 3.25
C VAL A 15 -1.76 -2.95 2.56
N ASN A 16 -0.79 -2.12 2.93
CA ASN A 16 0.59 -2.28 2.42
C ASN A 16 1.35 -3.40 3.13
N ASP A 17 1.13 -3.53 4.44
CA ASP A 17 1.80 -4.48 5.32
C ASP A 17 0.74 -5.09 6.24
N ILE A 18 0.67 -6.43 6.24
CA ILE A 18 -0.35 -7.17 6.99
C ILE A 18 -0.01 -7.19 8.48
N ASP A 19 1.26 -7.36 8.85
CA ASP A 19 1.68 -7.43 10.24
C ASP A 19 1.58 -6.05 10.90
N GLU A 20 1.91 -4.97 10.20
CA GLU A 20 1.68 -3.60 10.68
C GLU A 20 0.19 -3.33 10.91
N ALA A 21 -0.67 -3.81 10.02
CA ALA A 21 -2.12 -3.67 10.15
C ALA A 21 -2.67 -4.47 11.35
N LEU A 22 -2.17 -5.69 11.57
CA LEU A 22 -2.54 -6.50 12.73
C LEU A 22 -2.09 -5.83 14.03
N ASN A 23 -0.83 -5.38 14.11
CA ASN A 23 -0.30 -4.75 15.32
C ASN A 23 -1.06 -3.48 15.73
N SER A 24 -1.67 -2.79 14.76
CA SER A 24 -2.49 -1.62 15.01
C SER A 24 -3.97 -1.95 15.27
N LEU A 25 -4.51 -3.06 14.74
CA LEU A 25 -5.90 -3.47 14.96
C LEU A 25 -6.09 -4.26 16.26
N LEU A 26 -5.24 -5.25 16.52
CA LEU A 26 -5.40 -6.18 17.64
C LEU A 26 -5.55 -5.51 19.03
N PRO A 27 -4.92 -4.35 19.33
CA PRO A 27 -5.12 -3.64 20.59
C PRO A 27 -6.56 -3.21 20.87
N PHE A 28 -7.41 -3.06 19.85
CA PHE A 28 -8.83 -2.70 20.00
C PHE A 28 -9.75 -3.87 20.37
N TYR A 29 -9.20 -5.08 20.49
CA TYR A 29 -9.98 -6.30 20.75
C TYR A 29 -9.47 -7.03 21.99
N SER A 30 -10.38 -7.65 22.73
CA SER A 30 -10.03 -8.55 23.83
C SER A 30 -9.29 -9.79 23.29
N LYS A 31 -8.16 -10.15 23.91
CA LYS A 31 -7.33 -11.30 23.50
C LYS A 31 -8.10 -12.63 23.42
N HIS A 32 -9.14 -12.78 24.23
CA HIS A 32 -9.97 -13.98 24.27
C HIS A 32 -10.95 -14.10 23.09
N ASN A 33 -11.23 -12.97 22.41
CA ASN A 33 -12.25 -12.88 21.38
C ASN A 33 -11.66 -12.74 19.98
N ILE A 34 -10.34 -12.90 19.83
CA ILE A 34 -9.65 -12.79 18.54
C ILE A 34 -9.06 -14.12 18.12
N ARG A 35 -9.14 -14.39 16.82
CA ARG A 35 -8.35 -15.43 16.17
C ARG A 35 -7.67 -14.86 14.94
N VAL A 36 -6.36 -15.00 14.85
CA VAL A 36 -5.60 -14.67 13.64
C VAL A 36 -5.24 -15.96 12.93
N ILE A 37 -5.68 -16.06 11.68
CA ILE A 37 -5.42 -17.21 10.81
C ILE A 37 -4.56 -16.73 9.67
N LYS A 38 -3.29 -17.08 9.74
CA LYS A 38 -2.28 -16.83 8.71
C LYS A 38 -1.50 -18.09 8.42
N ASN A 39 -0.92 -18.17 7.24
CA ASN A 39 0.02 -19.23 6.92
C ASN A 39 1.38 -18.87 7.51
N GLU A 40 1.99 -19.80 8.25
CA GLU A 40 3.26 -19.56 8.96
C GLU A 40 4.47 -19.72 8.03
N GLU A 41 4.35 -20.52 6.98
CA GLU A 41 5.45 -20.85 6.07
C GLU A 41 5.42 -20.02 4.78
N LYS A 42 4.21 -19.66 4.32
CA LYS A 42 4.00 -19.00 3.03
C LYS A 42 3.18 -17.74 3.18
N GLU A 43 3.34 -16.84 2.23
CA GLU A 43 2.55 -15.61 2.13
C GLU A 43 1.13 -15.83 1.55
N GLU A 44 0.73 -17.09 1.35
CA GLU A 44 -0.51 -17.48 0.70
C GLU A 44 -1.53 -18.03 1.69
N PHE A 45 -2.78 -17.58 1.55
CA PHE A 45 -3.92 -18.17 2.24
C PHE A 45 -4.44 -19.36 1.43
N GLN A 46 -4.26 -20.56 1.96
CA GLN A 46 -4.55 -21.83 1.29
C GLN A 46 -5.74 -22.56 1.95
N LEU A 47 -6.10 -23.72 1.41
CA LEU A 47 -7.24 -24.51 1.88
C LEU A 47 -7.12 -24.91 3.37
N ALA A 48 -5.90 -25.13 3.85
CA ALA A 48 -5.65 -25.43 5.26
C ALA A 48 -6.11 -24.29 6.18
N GLN A 49 -5.77 -23.04 5.84
CA GLN A 49 -6.21 -21.86 6.62
C GLN A 49 -7.72 -21.63 6.50
N ALA A 50 -8.30 -21.87 5.33
CA ALA A 50 -9.76 -21.79 5.17
C ALA A 50 -10.48 -22.82 6.05
N THR A 51 -9.99 -24.06 6.07
CA THR A 51 -10.55 -25.12 6.91
C THR A 51 -10.42 -24.78 8.40
N ALA A 52 -9.28 -24.23 8.83
CA ALA A 52 -9.09 -23.74 10.19
C ALA A 52 -10.07 -22.61 10.55
N THR A 53 -10.33 -21.70 9.60
CA THR A 53 -11.30 -20.60 9.76
C THR A 53 -12.70 -21.13 9.99
N ILE A 54 -13.13 -22.08 9.16
CA ILE A 54 -14.45 -22.68 9.26
C ILE A 54 -14.60 -23.40 10.62
N LYS A 55 -13.60 -24.20 11.02
CA LYS A 55 -13.59 -24.86 12.33
C LYS A 55 -13.71 -23.85 13.47
N GLU A 56 -12.91 -22.79 13.44
CA GLU A 56 -12.90 -21.76 14.49
C GLU A 56 -14.24 -21.02 14.61
N ALA A 57 -14.90 -20.75 13.47
CA ALA A 57 -16.16 -20.04 13.41
C ALA A 57 -17.33 -20.85 14.00
N TYR A 58 -17.29 -22.18 13.93
CA TYR A 58 -18.30 -23.05 14.54
C TYR A 58 -18.07 -23.29 16.05
N ILE A 59 -16.92 -22.88 16.59
CA ILE A 59 -16.70 -22.92 18.05
C ILE A 59 -17.57 -21.83 18.68
N SER A 60 -18.59 -22.27 19.41
CA SER A 60 -19.56 -21.39 20.07
C SER A 60 -18.88 -20.43 21.04
N SER A 61 -19.34 -19.18 21.02
CA SER A 61 -18.90 -18.13 21.92
C SER A 61 -20.11 -17.27 22.31
N ASN A 62 -20.23 -16.98 23.61
CA ASN A 62 -21.27 -16.07 24.11
C ASN A 62 -20.99 -14.62 23.70
N GLU A 63 -19.71 -14.27 23.47
CA GLU A 63 -19.28 -12.94 23.07
C GLU A 63 -18.92 -12.88 21.58
N LYS A 64 -18.94 -11.67 21.01
CA LYS A 64 -18.50 -11.41 19.64
C LYS A 64 -17.03 -11.84 19.45
N LYS A 65 -16.81 -12.77 18.52
CA LYS A 65 -15.52 -13.32 18.14
C LYS A 65 -15.10 -12.77 16.78
N TYR A 66 -13.86 -12.33 16.68
CA TYR A 66 -13.27 -11.70 15.50
C TYR A 66 -12.24 -12.64 14.89
N ILE A 67 -12.47 -13.07 13.66
CA ILE A 67 -11.57 -13.98 12.94
C ILE A 67 -10.90 -13.21 11.82
N PHE A 68 -9.59 -13.02 11.95
CA PHE A 68 -8.73 -12.35 10.99
C PHE A 68 -8.15 -13.37 10.01
N LEU A 69 -8.48 -13.24 8.74
CA LEU A 69 -7.92 -14.05 7.66
C LEU A 69 -6.83 -13.24 6.95
N CYS A 70 -5.58 -13.69 7.08
CA CYS A 70 -4.43 -12.92 6.64
C CYS A 70 -3.64 -13.65 5.55
N GLY A 71 -3.44 -12.99 4.42
CA GLY A 71 -2.61 -13.52 3.34
C GLY A 71 -2.34 -12.50 2.24
N LYS A 72 -1.14 -12.54 1.66
CA LYS A 72 -0.83 -11.70 0.50
C LYS A 72 -1.58 -12.15 -0.74
N VAL A 73 -1.70 -13.46 -0.92
CA VAL A 73 -2.43 -14.10 -2.01
C VAL A 73 -3.42 -15.12 -1.46
N PHE A 74 -4.70 -15.04 -1.85
CA PHE A 74 -5.70 -16.03 -1.49
C PHE A 74 -5.89 -17.02 -2.64
N ARG A 75 -5.67 -18.31 -2.39
CA ARG A 75 -5.88 -19.34 -3.42
C ARG A 75 -7.37 -19.52 -3.70
N LYS A 76 -7.75 -19.72 -4.97
CA LYS A 76 -9.15 -19.81 -5.40
C LYS A 76 -9.94 -20.88 -4.63
N GLU A 77 -9.35 -22.04 -4.42
CA GLU A 77 -9.96 -23.14 -3.67
C GLU A 77 -10.29 -22.76 -2.22
N ALA A 78 -9.35 -22.07 -1.54
CA ALA A 78 -9.55 -21.58 -0.18
C ALA A 78 -10.72 -20.58 -0.14
N GLN A 79 -10.77 -19.65 -1.09
CA GLN A 79 -11.82 -18.64 -1.18
C GLN A 79 -13.20 -19.26 -1.45
N ASN A 80 -13.28 -20.21 -2.38
CA ASN A 80 -14.52 -20.91 -2.69
C ASN A 80 -15.07 -21.67 -1.47
N SER A 81 -14.19 -22.29 -0.67
CA SER A 81 -14.61 -22.97 0.56
C SER A 81 -15.15 -22.03 1.63
N LEU A 82 -14.74 -20.76 1.62
CA LEU A 82 -15.20 -19.73 2.57
C LEU A 82 -16.50 -19.05 2.15
N LEU A 83 -16.95 -19.19 0.90
CA LEU A 83 -18.13 -18.46 0.39
C LEU A 83 -19.36 -18.66 1.28
N LYS A 84 -19.68 -19.90 1.63
CA LYS A 84 -20.86 -20.23 2.43
C LYS A 84 -20.83 -19.57 3.81
N ILE A 85 -19.68 -19.57 4.48
CA ILE A 85 -19.58 -19.03 5.86
C ILE A 85 -19.43 -17.50 5.87
N LEU A 86 -18.95 -16.90 4.79
CA LEU A 86 -18.91 -15.44 4.64
C LEU A 86 -20.29 -14.87 4.28
N GLU A 87 -21.13 -15.62 3.57
CA GLU A 87 -22.52 -15.28 3.27
C GLU A 87 -23.41 -15.36 4.51
N GLU A 88 -23.34 -16.48 5.23
CA GLU A 88 -24.14 -16.76 6.41
C GLU A 88 -23.21 -17.06 7.60
N PRO A 89 -22.59 -16.02 8.19
CA PRO A 89 -21.70 -16.21 9.33
C PRO A 89 -22.47 -16.73 10.55
N PRO A 90 -21.87 -17.62 11.36
CA PRO A 90 -22.46 -18.02 12.62
C PRO A 90 -22.68 -16.82 13.55
N SER A 91 -23.63 -16.92 14.47
CA SER A 91 -23.94 -15.87 15.44
C SER A 91 -22.68 -15.44 16.18
N ASN A 92 -22.52 -14.13 16.40
CA ASN A 92 -21.39 -13.52 17.10
C ASN A 92 -20.03 -13.65 16.38
N ILE A 93 -19.97 -14.08 15.11
CA ILE A 93 -18.71 -14.14 14.35
C ILE A 93 -18.58 -12.93 13.43
N VAL A 94 -17.41 -12.29 13.45
CA VAL A 94 -17.03 -11.20 12.55
C VAL A 94 -15.77 -11.57 11.79
N PHE A 95 -15.86 -11.65 10.46
CA PHE A 95 -14.72 -11.96 9.60
C PHE A 95 -14.02 -10.71 9.10
N ILE A 96 -12.71 -10.62 9.32
CA ILE A 96 -11.88 -9.52 8.84
C ILE A 96 -10.81 -10.10 7.92
N ILE A 97 -10.91 -9.84 6.62
CA ILE A 97 -9.93 -10.30 5.63
C ILE A 97 -8.88 -9.21 5.48
N ILE A 98 -7.60 -9.54 5.65
CA ILE A 98 -6.47 -8.61 5.45
C ILE A 98 -5.59 -9.13 4.32
N THR A 99 -5.44 -8.32 3.27
CA THR A 99 -4.64 -8.67 2.10
C THR A 99 -3.88 -7.47 1.55
N ASN A 100 -2.84 -7.72 0.73
CA ASN A 100 -2.10 -6.65 0.09
C ASN A 100 -2.73 -6.18 -1.22
N SER A 101 -3.54 -7.01 -1.88
CA SER A 101 -4.06 -6.69 -3.20
C SER A 101 -5.52 -7.08 -3.38
N LYS A 102 -6.28 -6.19 -4.04
CA LYS A 102 -7.65 -6.47 -4.47
C LYS A 102 -7.69 -7.66 -5.44
N SER A 103 -6.69 -7.79 -6.31
CA SER A 103 -6.67 -8.80 -7.38
C SER A 103 -6.62 -10.25 -6.87
N THR A 104 -6.27 -10.47 -5.61
CA THR A 104 -6.14 -11.82 -5.04
C THR A 104 -7.44 -12.34 -4.46
N ILE A 105 -8.44 -11.46 -4.24
CA ILE A 105 -9.75 -11.83 -3.73
C ILE A 105 -10.75 -11.96 -4.88
N LEU A 106 -11.57 -13.00 -4.85
CA LEU A 106 -12.56 -13.29 -5.88
C LEU A 106 -13.64 -12.20 -5.92
N PRO A 107 -14.15 -11.84 -7.11
CA PRO A 107 -15.26 -10.88 -7.25
C PRO A 107 -16.49 -11.26 -6.43
N THR A 108 -16.76 -12.56 -6.25
CA THR A 108 -17.86 -13.08 -5.46
C THR A 108 -17.75 -12.75 -3.97
N ILE A 109 -16.53 -12.68 -3.41
CA ILE A 109 -16.32 -12.25 -2.02
C ILE A 109 -16.48 -10.73 -1.92
N PHE A 110 -15.94 -9.97 -2.88
CA PHE A 110 -16.11 -8.50 -2.91
C PHE A 110 -17.57 -8.05 -3.01
N SER A 111 -18.43 -8.82 -3.69
CA SER A 111 -19.84 -8.47 -3.80
C SER A 111 -20.62 -8.64 -2.49
N ARG A 112 -20.06 -9.38 -1.53
CA ARG A 112 -20.72 -9.77 -0.26
C ARG A 112 -20.16 -9.06 0.95
N MET A 113 -18.92 -8.60 0.89
CA MET A 113 -18.25 -7.93 2.00
C MET A 113 -17.84 -6.50 1.63
N PRO A 114 -18.08 -5.51 2.51
CA PRO A 114 -17.52 -4.19 2.34
C PRO A 114 -16.00 -4.25 2.36
N HIS A 115 -15.35 -3.37 1.59
CA HIS A 115 -13.90 -3.32 1.51
C HIS A 115 -13.39 -1.89 1.72
N LYS A 116 -12.25 -1.78 2.39
CA LYS A 116 -11.55 -0.52 2.61
C LYS A 116 -10.12 -0.63 2.07
N ILE A 117 -9.77 0.29 1.17
CA ILE A 117 -8.40 0.40 0.68
C ILE A 117 -7.63 1.29 1.65
N LEU A 118 -6.71 0.66 2.35
CA LEU A 118 -5.91 1.20 3.45
C LEU A 118 -4.42 1.17 3.08
N ARG A 119 -4.14 1.42 1.80
CA ARG A 119 -2.77 1.63 1.35
C ARG A 119 -2.40 3.05 1.72
N LYS A 120 -1.42 3.22 2.60
CA LYS A 120 -0.64 4.45 2.54
C LYS A 120 -0.04 4.45 1.13
N THR A 121 -0.41 5.39 0.27
CA THR A 121 0.65 5.95 -0.58
C THR A 121 1.73 6.26 0.43
N LYS A 122 2.90 5.60 0.37
CA LYS A 122 4.01 6.07 1.19
C LYS A 122 3.96 7.58 0.99
N GLU A 123 3.72 8.34 2.05
CA GLU A 123 4.15 9.71 2.07
C GLU A 123 5.65 9.56 1.89
N LYS A 124 6.06 9.45 0.63
CA LYS A 124 7.39 9.76 0.21
C LYS A 124 7.57 11.13 0.81
N GLU A 125 8.52 11.21 1.72
CA GLU A 125 8.89 12.42 2.46
C GLU A 125 8.54 13.62 1.61
N GLU A 126 7.64 14.46 2.12
CA GLU A 126 7.14 15.60 1.37
C GLU A 126 8.35 16.35 0.83
N LEU A 127 8.53 16.33 -0.49
CA LEU A 127 9.71 16.87 -1.11
C LEU A 127 9.81 18.32 -0.66
N SER A 128 10.89 18.71 0.03
CA SER A 128 11.02 20.07 0.57
C SER A 128 11.06 21.13 -0.54
N LEU A 129 11.43 20.72 -1.75
CA LEU A 129 11.52 21.58 -2.95
C LEU A 129 10.14 22.04 -3.41
N ASP A 130 9.81 23.32 -3.26
CA ASP A 130 8.63 23.97 -3.86
C ASP A 130 8.85 24.10 -5.38
N ILE A 131 8.07 23.38 -6.19
CA ILE A 131 8.28 23.31 -7.64
C ILE A 131 7.94 24.63 -8.33
N LYS A 132 7.03 25.43 -7.76
CA LYS A 132 6.66 26.75 -8.31
C LYS A 132 7.74 27.79 -8.05
N LYS A 133 8.45 27.66 -6.93
CA LYS A 133 9.49 28.62 -6.54
C LYS A 133 10.91 28.17 -6.86
N LEU A 134 11.09 26.90 -7.22
CA LEU A 134 12.38 26.25 -7.49
C LEU A 134 13.32 27.16 -8.27
N ASP A 135 14.48 27.44 -7.68
CA ASP A 135 15.55 28.18 -8.30
C ASP A 135 16.87 27.38 -8.38
N LEU A 136 17.89 27.99 -8.98
CA LEU A 136 19.20 27.35 -9.12
C LEU A 136 19.89 27.09 -7.77
N LYS A 137 19.62 27.90 -6.76
CA LYS A 137 20.19 27.74 -5.42
C LYS A 137 19.59 26.51 -4.75
N ASP A 138 18.28 26.34 -4.82
CA ASP A 138 17.57 25.17 -4.30
C ASP A 138 18.09 23.87 -4.94
N VAL A 139 18.26 23.86 -6.26
CA VAL A 139 18.79 22.70 -6.99
C VAL A 139 20.25 22.44 -6.62
N TYR A 140 21.06 23.48 -6.50
CA TYR A 140 22.46 23.32 -6.06
C TYR A 140 22.55 22.75 -4.64
N GLU A 141 21.77 23.27 -3.69
CA GLU A 141 21.72 22.79 -2.30
C GLU A 141 21.25 21.34 -2.22
N PHE A 142 20.21 20.98 -3.00
CA PHE A 142 19.74 19.62 -3.10
C PHE A 142 20.83 18.68 -3.63
N LEU A 143 21.46 19.00 -4.76
CA LEU A 143 22.49 18.16 -5.39
C LEU A 143 23.73 18.03 -4.49
N LYS A 144 24.11 19.10 -3.79
CA LYS A 144 25.23 19.09 -2.84
C LYS A 144 24.97 18.17 -1.65
N THR A 145 23.75 18.20 -1.11
CA THR A 145 23.36 17.35 0.04
C THR A 145 23.23 15.87 -0.37
N ASN A 146 22.87 15.62 -1.63
CA ASN A 146 22.53 14.29 -2.15
C ASN A 146 23.60 13.70 -3.09
N GLN A 147 24.88 14.06 -2.95
CA GLN A 147 25.94 13.58 -3.87
C GLN A 147 26.12 12.05 -3.88
N ARG A 148 25.73 11.37 -2.80
CA ARG A 148 25.84 9.90 -2.65
C ARG A 148 24.50 9.17 -2.75
N ILE A 149 23.45 9.85 -3.22
CA ILE A 149 22.12 9.27 -3.35
C ILE A 149 22.16 7.97 -4.16
N ASP A 150 21.55 6.91 -3.63
CA ASP A 150 21.56 5.62 -4.28
C ASP A 150 20.48 5.52 -5.39
N LYS A 151 20.49 4.42 -6.13
CA LYS A 151 19.54 4.17 -7.22
C LYS A 151 18.08 4.16 -6.74
N LYS A 152 17.82 3.50 -5.62
CA LYS A 152 16.47 3.31 -5.07
C LYS A 152 15.92 4.62 -4.53
N GLU A 153 16.76 5.39 -3.83
CA GLU A 153 16.46 6.73 -3.36
C GLU A 153 16.20 7.69 -4.53
N SER A 154 16.99 7.60 -5.60
CA SER A 154 16.82 8.45 -6.78
C SER A 154 15.54 8.16 -7.56
N ILE A 155 15.20 6.88 -7.75
CA ILE A 155 13.90 6.49 -8.34
C ILE A 155 12.76 7.00 -7.46
N SER A 156 12.92 6.84 -6.14
CA SER A 156 11.94 7.33 -5.19
C SER A 156 11.75 8.85 -5.31
N PHE A 157 12.84 9.62 -5.40
CA PHE A 157 12.83 11.07 -5.57
C PHE A 157 12.07 11.50 -6.83
N VAL A 158 12.36 10.89 -7.99
CA VAL A 158 11.72 11.24 -9.27
C VAL A 158 10.21 11.00 -9.23
N GLU A 159 9.79 9.89 -8.62
CA GLU A 159 8.38 9.58 -8.40
C GLU A 159 7.73 10.56 -7.39
N SER A 160 8.42 10.95 -6.32
CA SER A 160 7.93 11.98 -5.37
C SER A 160 7.71 13.32 -6.06
N LEU A 161 8.63 13.68 -6.95
CA LEU A 161 8.58 14.90 -7.74
C LEU A 161 7.35 14.93 -8.66
N LEU A 162 7.05 13.82 -9.36
CA LEU A 162 5.83 13.67 -10.15
C LEU A 162 4.55 13.81 -9.32
N LEU A 163 4.52 13.20 -8.13
CA LEU A 163 3.38 13.32 -7.21
C LEU A 163 3.19 14.76 -6.76
N LYS A 164 4.28 15.48 -6.46
CA LYS A 164 4.23 16.89 -6.06
C LYS A 164 3.72 17.78 -7.19
N ILE A 165 4.23 17.60 -8.40
CA ILE A 165 3.76 18.29 -9.62
C ILE A 165 2.26 18.09 -9.82
N ASN A 166 1.77 16.86 -9.64
CA ASN A 166 0.35 16.55 -9.76
C ASN A 166 -0.49 17.20 -8.63
N LYS A 167 -0.02 17.12 -7.38
CA LYS A 167 -0.66 17.76 -6.20
C LYS A 167 -0.77 19.28 -6.37
N GLU A 168 0.26 19.90 -6.96
CA GLU A 168 0.32 21.34 -7.25
C GLU A 168 -0.40 21.78 -8.53
N LYS A 169 -1.01 20.83 -9.26
CA LYS A 169 -1.73 21.02 -10.54
C LYS A 169 -0.86 21.65 -11.64
N ILE A 170 0.42 21.30 -11.68
CA ILE A 170 1.36 21.77 -12.70
C ILE A 170 1.24 20.87 -13.94
N THR A 171 0.91 21.45 -15.10
CA THR A 171 0.77 20.71 -16.36
C THR A 171 2.13 20.42 -16.98
N LEU A 172 2.49 19.15 -17.22
CA LEU A 172 3.72 18.81 -17.92
C LEU A 172 3.47 18.73 -19.43
N SER A 173 4.39 19.28 -20.22
CA SER A 173 4.48 19.07 -21.66
C SER A 173 4.90 17.63 -21.98
N GLN A 174 4.64 17.19 -23.21
CA GLN A 174 5.02 15.86 -23.68
C GLN A 174 6.53 15.60 -23.52
N ALA A 175 7.37 16.60 -23.82
CA ALA A 175 8.82 16.48 -23.68
C ALA A 175 9.25 16.33 -22.20
N GLU A 176 8.58 17.02 -21.28
CA GLU A 176 8.85 16.87 -19.84
C GLU A 176 8.42 15.48 -19.34
N LEU A 177 7.25 14.98 -19.76
CA LEU A 177 6.80 13.62 -19.42
C LEU A 177 7.77 12.55 -19.93
N GLU A 178 8.26 12.71 -21.16
CA GLU A 178 9.29 11.83 -21.73
C GLU A 178 10.59 11.90 -20.95
N LEU A 179 10.99 13.08 -20.47
CA LEU A 179 12.17 13.24 -19.63
C LEU A 179 12.04 12.49 -18.30
N PHE A 180 10.87 12.51 -17.66
CA PHE A 180 10.62 11.72 -16.44
C PHE A 180 10.75 10.22 -16.71
N SER A 181 10.13 9.73 -17.78
CA SER A 181 10.24 8.33 -18.21
C SER A 181 11.69 7.93 -18.50
N LYS A 182 12.42 8.78 -19.24
CA LYS A 182 13.84 8.58 -19.55
C LYS A 182 14.71 8.58 -18.29
N SER A 183 14.42 9.43 -17.32
CA SER A 183 15.15 9.51 -16.05
C SER A 183 15.04 8.21 -15.26
N ILE A 184 13.82 7.67 -15.09
CA ILE A 184 13.60 6.38 -14.44
C ILE A 184 14.30 5.25 -15.20
N LYS A 185 14.22 5.24 -16.54
CA LYS A 185 14.91 4.24 -17.37
C LYS A 185 16.42 4.29 -17.18
N LEU A 186 17.03 5.48 -17.18
CA LEU A 186 18.47 5.66 -16.99
C LEU A 186 18.93 5.19 -15.60
N LEU A 187 18.16 5.51 -14.55
CA LEU A 187 18.43 5.03 -13.19
C LEU A 187 18.36 3.50 -13.12
N ASN A 188 17.39 2.89 -13.80
CA ASN A 188 17.28 1.43 -13.90
C ASN A 188 18.46 0.80 -14.64
N LEU A 189 19.01 1.48 -15.64
CA LEU A 189 20.21 1.09 -16.39
C LEU A 189 21.52 1.46 -15.68
N ASN A 190 21.48 1.75 -14.36
CA ASN A 190 22.64 2.06 -13.52
C ASN A 190 23.45 3.30 -13.97
N SER A 191 22.78 4.26 -14.64
CA SER A 191 23.38 5.58 -14.87
C SER A 191 23.65 6.29 -13.55
N ARG A 192 24.69 7.15 -13.52
CA ARG A 192 25.06 7.92 -12.33
C ARG A 192 23.86 8.76 -11.86
N PRO A 193 23.30 8.50 -10.66
CA PRO A 193 22.04 9.11 -10.27
C PRO A 193 22.06 10.64 -10.23
N ILE A 194 23.15 11.21 -9.70
CA ILE A 194 23.32 12.66 -9.60
C ILE A 194 23.24 13.37 -10.97
N ASN A 195 23.73 12.75 -12.04
CA ASN A 195 23.70 13.33 -13.39
C ASN A 195 22.27 13.34 -13.95
N VAL A 196 21.52 12.26 -13.68
CA VAL A 196 20.12 12.13 -14.09
C VAL A 196 19.27 13.17 -13.37
N LEU A 197 19.44 13.29 -12.04
CA LEU A 197 18.70 14.26 -11.23
C LEU A 197 19.05 15.70 -11.61
N THR A 198 20.32 16.01 -11.86
CA THR A 198 20.76 17.33 -12.34
C THR A 198 20.01 17.72 -13.62
N THR A 199 19.97 16.82 -14.61
CA THR A 199 19.32 17.10 -15.90
C THR A 199 17.82 17.34 -15.73
N LEU A 200 17.16 16.52 -14.91
CA LEU A 200 15.74 16.63 -14.62
C LEU A 200 15.40 17.96 -13.93
N LEU A 201 16.12 18.31 -12.87
CA LEU A 201 15.87 19.51 -12.08
C LEU A 201 16.16 20.80 -12.85
N LEU A 202 17.25 20.83 -13.63
CA LEU A 202 17.55 21.99 -14.48
C LEU A 202 16.49 22.22 -15.56
N THR A 203 15.92 21.14 -16.11
CA THR A 203 14.83 21.25 -17.09
C THR A 203 13.58 21.85 -16.45
N LEU A 204 13.25 21.45 -15.22
CA LEU A 204 12.12 22.01 -14.46
C LEU A 204 12.32 23.49 -14.11
N ILE A 205 13.56 23.92 -13.80
CA ILE A 205 13.85 25.36 -13.64
C ILE A 205 13.65 26.10 -14.96
N ASN A 206 14.17 25.57 -16.06
CA ASN A 206 14.14 26.28 -17.34
C ASN A 206 12.71 26.48 -17.89
N ARG A 207 11.76 25.68 -17.42
CA ARG A 207 10.32 25.90 -17.65
C ARG A 207 9.87 27.28 -17.14
N LYS A 208 10.37 27.72 -15.98
CA LYS A 208 10.03 29.02 -15.36
C LYS A 208 10.52 30.19 -16.20
N ASN A 209 11.63 30.03 -16.94
CA ASN A 209 12.19 31.09 -17.78
C ASN A 209 11.46 31.26 -19.13
N LYS A 210 10.46 30.40 -19.44
CA LYS A 210 9.72 30.42 -20.71
C LYS A 210 8.33 31.07 -20.60
N TYR A 211 7.94 31.53 -19.42
CA TYR A 211 6.70 32.27 -19.15
C TYR A 211 7.03 33.51 -18.30
#